data_AF-A0A1E5CY91-F1
#
_entry.id   AF-A0A1E5CY91-F1
#
_cell.length_a   1.000
_cell.length_b   1.000
_cell.length_c   1.000
_cell.angle_alpha   90.00
_cell.angle_beta   90.00
_cell.angle_gamma   90.00
#
_symmetry.space_group_name_H-M   'P 1'
#
loop_
_entity.id
_entity.type
_entity.pdbx_description
1 polymer ?
#
loop_
_entity_poly.entity_id
_entity_poly.type
_entity_poly.pdbx_seq_one_letter_code
_entity_poly.pdbx_strand_id
1 'polypeptide(L)'
;MKHYFTKLYQGISHHIMDALDFQSRIWVIRITESTFKDQSFIINEDSFSESLQWMKQRNYSVEMLEQVEKMAISQVNSFQFGDQHHQLMRVK
;
A
#
# COMPACT_ATOMS: atom_id res chain seq x y z
N MET A 1 -19.92 -33.99 16.63
CA MET A 1 -20.36 -32.71 16.01
C MET A 1 -19.69 -31.49 16.71
N LYS A 2 -18.36 -31.50 16.89
CA LYS A 2 -17.60 -30.43 17.60
C LYS A 2 -16.28 -30.03 16.89
N HIS A 3 -16.15 -30.30 15.59
CA HIS A 3 -14.92 -30.03 14.82
C HIS A 3 -15.11 -29.10 13.60
N TYR A 4 -16.29 -28.52 13.42
CA TYR A 4 -16.57 -27.61 12.29
C TYR A 4 -16.48 -26.13 12.66
N PHE A 5 -16.57 -25.76 13.94
CA PHE A 5 -16.59 -24.36 14.36
C PHE A 5 -15.20 -23.69 14.35
N THR A 6 -14.12 -24.41 14.58
CA THR A 6 -12.77 -23.82 14.70
C THR A 6 -12.21 -23.22 13.41
N LYS A 7 -12.56 -23.75 12.23
CA LYS A 7 -12.06 -23.23 10.95
C LYS A 7 -12.72 -21.91 10.52
N LEU A 8 -13.99 -21.69 10.88
CA LEU A 8 -14.72 -20.49 10.47
C LEU A 8 -14.27 -19.23 11.24
N TYR A 9 -13.98 -19.37 12.54
CA TYR A 9 -13.42 -18.27 13.35
C TYR A 9 -12.01 -17.85 12.90
N GLN A 10 -11.20 -18.80 12.41
CA GLN A 10 -9.85 -18.50 11.93
C GLN A 10 -9.85 -17.63 10.67
N GLY A 11 -10.74 -17.90 9.70
CA GLY A 11 -10.82 -17.14 8.46
C GLY A 11 -11.32 -15.70 8.65
N ILE A 12 -12.36 -15.50 9.48
CA ILE A 12 -12.89 -14.17 9.79
C ILE A 12 -11.84 -13.32 10.54
N SER A 13 -11.10 -13.93 11.46
CA SER A 13 -10.02 -13.25 12.18
C SER A 13 -8.93 -12.73 11.25
N HIS A 14 -8.50 -13.53 10.25
CA HIS A 14 -7.45 -13.10 9.33
C HIS A 14 -7.90 -11.94 8.46
N HIS A 15 -9.10 -11.99 7.86
CA HIS A 15 -9.59 -10.88 7.05
C HIS A 15 -9.76 -9.57 7.82
N ILE A 16 -10.16 -9.63 9.10
CA ILE A 16 -10.22 -8.44 9.96
C ILE A 16 -8.82 -7.94 10.27
N MET A 17 -7.87 -8.83 10.56
CA MET A 17 -6.48 -8.45 10.82
C MET A 17 -5.83 -7.82 9.59
N ASP A 18 -6.04 -8.38 8.40
CA ASP A 18 -5.55 -7.82 7.13
C ASP A 18 -6.18 -6.45 6.84
N ALA A 19 -7.48 -6.30 7.14
CA ALA A 19 -8.18 -5.03 7.01
C ALA A 19 -7.60 -3.94 7.94
N LEU A 20 -7.32 -4.31 9.18
CA LEU A 20 -6.72 -3.42 10.18
C LEU A 20 -5.26 -3.09 9.84
N ASP A 21 -4.49 -4.06 9.35
CA ASP A 21 -3.11 -3.85 8.94
C ASP A 21 -3.05 -2.80 7.83
N PHE A 22 -3.83 -2.98 6.75
CA PHE A 22 -3.76 -2.04 5.63
C PHE A 22 -4.19 -0.62 6.03
N GLN A 23 -5.29 -0.48 6.79
CA GLN A 23 -5.79 0.83 7.23
C GLN A 23 -4.81 1.56 8.16
N SER A 24 -3.89 0.83 8.79
CA SER A 24 -2.90 1.44 9.67
C SER A 24 -1.75 2.10 8.93
N ARG A 25 -1.59 1.83 7.61
CA ARG A 25 -0.41 2.19 6.84
C ARG A 25 -0.43 3.64 6.36
N ILE A 26 0.76 4.24 6.38
CA ILE A 26 0.98 5.60 5.88
C ILE A 26 2.15 5.57 4.90
N TRP A 27 1.96 6.19 3.75
CA TRP A 27 2.97 6.34 2.72
C TRP A 27 3.38 7.80 2.55
N VAL A 28 4.67 8.03 2.38
CA VAL A 28 5.18 9.27 1.80
C VAL A 28 5.59 8.97 0.36
N ILE A 29 5.01 9.69 -0.60
CA ILE A 29 5.27 9.48 -2.02
C ILE A 29 5.84 10.76 -2.60
N ARG A 30 7.06 10.69 -3.12
CA ARG A 30 7.68 11.76 -3.89
C ARG A 30 7.58 11.45 -5.37
N ILE A 31 7.13 12.41 -6.16
CA ILE A 31 7.01 12.32 -7.61
C ILE A 31 7.88 13.40 -8.22
N THR A 32 8.85 13.00 -9.02
CA THR A 32 9.76 13.90 -9.73
C THR A 32 9.60 13.69 -11.23
N GLU A 33 9.17 14.72 -11.96
CA GLU A 33 9.06 14.69 -13.42
C GLU A 33 10.23 15.42 -14.10
N SER A 34 10.82 16.39 -13.40
CA SER A 34 12.02 17.12 -13.82
C SER A 34 12.63 17.83 -12.60
N THR A 35 13.82 18.41 -12.75
CA THR A 35 14.51 19.15 -11.67
C THR A 35 13.64 20.25 -11.02
N PHE A 36 12.71 20.83 -11.76
CA PHE A 36 11.84 21.91 -11.29
C PHE A 36 10.41 21.46 -10.96
N LYS A 37 10.08 20.19 -11.18
CA LYS A 37 8.75 19.63 -10.93
C LYS A 37 8.85 18.41 -10.03
N ASP A 38 8.88 18.70 -8.74
CA ASP A 38 8.95 17.76 -7.63
C ASP A 38 7.78 17.99 -6.68
N GLN A 39 7.07 16.92 -6.32
CA GLN A 39 5.89 16.97 -5.45
C GLN A 39 5.94 15.83 -4.45
N SER A 40 5.49 16.08 -3.21
CA SER A 40 5.42 15.07 -2.16
C SER A 40 3.99 14.95 -1.64
N PHE A 41 3.56 13.71 -1.41
CA PHE A 41 2.23 13.36 -0.96
C PHE A 41 2.33 12.49 0.30
N ILE A 42 1.41 12.70 1.23
CA ILE A 42 1.20 11.80 2.36
C ILE A 42 -0.11 11.08 2.10
N ILE A 43 -0.04 9.75 1.98
CA ILE A 43 -1.20 8.90 1.74
C ILE A 43 -1.46 8.12 3.02
N ASN A 44 -2.63 8.32 3.62
CA ASN A 44 -3.09 7.55 4.76
C ASN A 44 -4.11 6.52 4.29
N GLU A 45 -3.83 5.23 4.47
CA GLU A 45 -4.68 4.14 3.99
C GLU A 45 -6.00 4.03 4.77
N ASP A 46 -6.10 4.66 5.96
CA ASP A 46 -7.33 4.72 6.75
C ASP A 46 -8.50 5.42 6.03
N SER A 47 -8.17 6.25 5.05
CA SER A 47 -9.12 7.07 4.30
C SER A 47 -9.65 6.35 3.05
N PHE A 48 -9.21 5.12 2.80
CA PHE A 48 -9.58 4.34 1.63
C PHE A 48 -10.35 3.06 1.99
N SER A 49 -11.18 2.61 1.06
CA SER A 49 -11.95 1.37 1.19
C SER A 49 -11.18 0.13 0.76
N GLU A 50 -10.08 0.30 0.04
CA GLU A 50 -9.23 -0.78 -0.46
C GLU A 50 -7.75 -0.48 -0.24
N SER A 51 -6.97 -1.54 0.01
CA SER A 51 -5.51 -1.48 0.05
C SER A 51 -4.93 -0.89 -1.25
N LEU A 52 -3.96 0.02 -1.10
CA LEU A 52 -3.20 0.66 -2.18
C LEU A 52 -4.08 1.40 -3.20
N GLN A 53 -5.29 1.83 -2.80
CA GLN A 53 -6.27 2.42 -3.72
C GLN A 53 -5.72 3.64 -4.48
N TRP A 54 -4.95 4.50 -3.80
CA TRP A 54 -4.32 5.65 -4.45
C TRP A 54 -3.37 5.24 -5.58
N MET A 55 -2.58 4.18 -5.38
CA MET A 55 -1.62 3.68 -6.37
C MET A 55 -2.34 2.98 -7.53
N LYS A 56 -3.39 2.23 -7.24
CA LYS A 56 -4.28 1.65 -8.27
C LYS A 56 -4.88 2.74 -9.17
N GLN A 57 -5.37 3.83 -8.58
CA GLN A 57 -5.90 4.99 -9.32
C GLN A 57 -4.84 5.70 -10.18
N ARG A 58 -3.56 5.57 -9.83
CA ARG A 58 -2.40 6.06 -10.60
C ARG A 58 -1.87 5.03 -11.61
N ASN A 59 -2.59 3.94 -11.84
CA ASN A 59 -2.23 2.88 -12.80
C ASN A 59 -0.88 2.20 -12.52
N TYR A 60 -0.53 2.02 -11.23
CA TYR A 60 0.58 1.15 -10.87
C TYR A 60 0.33 -0.26 -11.41
N SER A 61 1.37 -0.89 -11.97
CA SER A 61 1.24 -2.27 -12.46
C SER A 61 1.02 -3.23 -11.28
N VAL A 62 0.46 -4.41 -11.58
CA VAL A 62 0.26 -5.46 -10.57
C VAL A 62 1.58 -5.81 -9.87
N GLU A 63 2.67 -5.92 -10.64
CA GLU A 63 4.01 -6.20 -10.12
C GLU A 63 4.52 -5.11 -9.17
N MET A 64 4.25 -3.83 -9.46
CA MET A 64 4.62 -2.71 -8.59
C MET A 64 3.80 -2.74 -7.29
N LEU A 65 2.49 -3.00 -7.40
CA LEU A 65 1.62 -3.10 -6.22
C LEU A 65 2.05 -4.24 -5.31
N GLU A 66 2.43 -5.40 -5.86
CA GLU A 66 2.97 -6.52 -5.08
C GLU A 66 4.29 -6.18 -4.39
N GLN A 67 5.15 -5.38 -5.02
CA GLN A 67 6.38 -4.89 -4.40
C GLN A 67 6.09 -3.92 -3.26
N VAL A 68 5.11 -3.03 -3.42
CA VAL A 68 4.71 -2.07 -2.39
C VAL A 68 4.05 -2.77 -1.21
N GLU A 69 3.16 -3.72 -1.45
CA GLU A 69 2.45 -4.48 -0.41
C GLU A 69 3.42 -5.18 0.54
N LYS A 70 4.59 -5.61 0.03
CA LYS A 70 5.65 -6.29 0.78
C LYS A 70 6.63 -5.34 1.48
N MET A 71 6.46 -4.02 1.35
CA MET A 71 7.39 -3.06 1.93
C MET A 71 7.33 -3.06 3.47
N ALA A 72 8.51 -3.14 4.08
CA ALA A 72 8.67 -2.91 5.51
C ALA A 72 8.59 -1.41 5.85
N ILE A 73 8.34 -1.09 7.12
CA ILE A 73 8.39 0.30 7.61
C ILE A 73 9.78 0.89 7.35
N SER A 74 9.82 2.15 6.95
CA SER A 74 11.00 2.91 6.51
C SER A 74 11.69 2.38 5.25
N GLN A 75 11.17 1.34 4.61
CA GLN A 75 11.65 0.92 3.30
C GLN A 75 11.25 1.96 2.25
N VAL A 76 12.17 2.23 1.33
CA VAL A 76 11.95 3.09 0.17
C VAL A 76 12.03 2.25 -1.10
N ASN A 77 11.00 2.32 -1.93
CA ASN A 77 11.00 1.74 -3.28
C ASN A 77 10.88 2.87 -4.31
N SER A 78 11.62 2.75 -5.40
CA SER A 78 11.62 3.70 -6.51
C SER A 78 11.07 3.04 -7.77
N PHE A 79 10.17 3.72 -8.46
CA PHE A 79 9.53 3.24 -9.69
C PHE A 79 9.60 4.31 -10.77
N GLN A 80 9.87 3.88 -12.01
CA GLN A 80 9.81 4.75 -13.18
C GLN A 80 8.46 4.60 -13.87
N PHE A 81 7.78 5.72 -14.10
CA PHE A 81 6.47 5.86 -14.74
C PHE A 81 6.56 6.82 -15.92
N GLY A 82 6.89 6.31 -17.12
CA GLY A 82 7.17 7.19 -18.26
C GLY A 82 8.29 8.16 -17.91
N ASP A 83 7.98 9.47 -17.88
CA ASP A 83 8.92 10.54 -17.51
C ASP A 83 8.92 10.86 -16.00
N GLN A 84 8.07 10.22 -15.21
CA GLN A 84 7.95 10.45 -13.77
C GLN A 84 8.74 9.40 -12.99
N HIS A 85 9.46 9.86 -11.97
CA HIS A 85 10.12 9.00 -11.00
C HIS A 85 9.38 9.09 -9.66
N HIS A 86 8.87 7.96 -9.19
CA HIS A 86 8.12 7.88 -7.94
C HIS A 86 8.97 7.20 -6.87
N GLN A 87 9.18 7.86 -5.73
CA GLN A 87 9.78 7.25 -4.54
C GLN A 87 8.71 7.10 -3.48
N LEU A 88 8.48 5.88 -3.02
CA LEU A 88 7.50 5.56 -2.00
C LEU A 88 8.26 5.15 -0.75
N MET A 89 7.87 5.69 0.40
CA MET A 89 8.35 5.29 1.70
C MET A 89 7.17 4.85 2.57
N ARG A 90 7.26 3.65 3.16
CA ARG A 90 6.32 3.25 4.21
C ARG A 90 6.70 3.94 5.51
N VAL A 91 5.83 4.75 6.07
CA VAL A 91 6.05 5.43 7.36
C VAL A 91 5.52 4.60 8.53
N LYS A 92 4.40 3.91 8.31
CA LYS A 92 3.71 3.06 9.29
C LYS A 92 3.18 1.81 8.59
#